data_AF-A0A497PG71-F1
#
_entry.id   AF-A0A497PG71-F1
#
_cell.length_a   1.000
_cell.length_b   1.000
_cell.length_c   1.000
_cell.angle_alpha   90.00
_cell.angle_beta   90.00
_cell.angle_gamma   90.00
#
_symmetry.space_group_name_H-M   'P 1'
#
loop_
_entity.id
_entity.type
_entity.pdbx_description
1 polymer ?
#
loop_
_entity_poly.entity_id
_entity_poly.type
_entity_poly.pdbx_seq_one_letter_code
_entity_poly.pdbx_strand_id
1 'polypeptide(L)'
;MPLGNIFNRTLSVGLNVTPRHPTGRRHTLQLKRSTRMSEPSHTMSVRDIMAVNVVTIAPDATVLQAAKLMEQMDIGSVVIVDRQRPVGIITEADIVRRVIAREADPKTCVARDIMSSPIIHVTPDTPLTEAMRVMARSGIRRVVVLKNDSLAGLITSRDILRWSPELIDVLVESLRMKGEASSGPITEEEDELIAYGGVCDGCGEYSTDLVLEDGKYLCEACRR
;
A
#
# COMPACT_ATOMS: atom_id res chain seq x y z
N MET A 1 29.85 -1.84 -53.16
CA MET A 1 29.35 -2.86 -54.10
C MET A 1 28.05 -3.44 -53.54
N PRO A 2 27.04 -3.78 -54.35
CA PRO A 2 26.37 -2.94 -55.35
C PRO A 2 24.83 -3.07 -55.35
N LEU A 3 24.14 -2.13 -56.03
CA LEU A 3 22.89 -2.25 -56.85
C LEU A 3 21.60 -2.82 -56.21
N GLY A 4 20.38 -2.32 -56.44
CA GLY A 4 19.79 -1.33 -57.35
C GLY A 4 18.28 -1.21 -57.02
N ASN A 5 17.68 -0.01 -57.16
CA ASN A 5 16.73 0.37 -58.23
C ASN A 5 15.40 -0.41 -58.27
N ILE A 6 14.21 0.12 -58.57
CA ILE A 6 13.63 1.45 -58.84
C ILE A 6 12.11 1.19 -59.03
N PHE A 7 11.26 2.19 -58.74
CA PHE A 7 9.90 2.48 -59.27
C PHE A 7 9.06 1.35 -59.94
N ASN A 8 7.76 1.29 -59.59
CA ASN A 8 6.76 1.93 -60.45
C ASN A 8 5.43 2.29 -59.75
N ARG A 9 4.94 3.47 -60.08
CA ARG A 9 3.56 3.97 -59.89
C ARG A 9 2.62 3.15 -60.79
N THR A 10 1.30 3.15 -60.50
CA THR A 10 0.24 3.73 -61.38
C THR A 10 -1.14 3.57 -60.70
N LEU A 11 -1.88 4.67 -60.62
CA LEU A 11 -3.32 4.76 -60.30
C LEU A 11 -4.16 4.28 -61.48
N SER A 12 -5.21 3.49 -61.27
CA SER A 12 -6.32 3.38 -62.23
C SER A 12 -7.61 2.91 -61.53
N VAL A 13 -8.67 3.66 -61.82
CA VAL A 13 -10.04 3.57 -61.33
C VAL A 13 -10.76 2.40 -62.00
N GLY A 14 -11.69 1.74 -61.31
CA GLY A 14 -12.55 0.72 -61.91
C GLY A 14 -13.65 0.22 -60.99
N LEU A 15 -14.76 0.97 -60.94
CA LEU A 15 -16.04 0.53 -60.39
C LEU A 15 -16.48 -0.81 -61.00
N ASN A 16 -16.97 -1.74 -60.17
CA ASN A 16 -17.96 -2.69 -60.63
C ASN A 16 -19.01 -2.95 -59.55
N VAL A 17 -20.13 -2.24 -59.68
CA VAL A 17 -21.37 -2.43 -58.94
C VAL A 17 -22.22 -3.42 -59.74
N THR A 18 -22.67 -4.50 -59.10
CA THR A 18 -23.87 -5.23 -59.56
C THR A 18 -24.86 -5.32 -58.40
N PRO A 19 -26.11 -4.87 -58.57
CA PRO A 19 -27.13 -4.97 -57.53
C PRO A 19 -28.12 -6.11 -57.82
N ARG A 20 -28.56 -6.83 -56.78
CA ARG A 20 -29.96 -6.82 -56.28
C ARG A 20 -30.21 -7.98 -55.30
N HIS A 21 -30.65 -7.55 -54.12
CA HIS A 21 -31.49 -8.19 -53.08
C HIS A 21 -32.69 -9.02 -53.62
N PRO A 22 -33.55 -9.61 -52.76
CA PRO A 22 -33.36 -10.14 -51.39
C PRO A 22 -34.04 -11.51 -51.19
N THR A 23 -33.69 -12.28 -50.16
CA THR A 23 -34.70 -12.99 -49.35
C THR A 23 -34.14 -13.28 -47.97
N GLY A 24 -34.79 -12.70 -46.97
CA GLY A 24 -34.43 -12.84 -45.57
C GLY A 24 -34.76 -14.22 -45.03
N ARG A 25 -33.80 -14.76 -44.30
CA ARG A 25 -33.90 -15.59 -43.10
C ARG A 25 -32.46 -15.90 -42.75
N ARG A 26 -32.06 -15.74 -41.49
CA ARG A 26 -31.21 -16.70 -40.76
C ARG A 26 -30.94 -16.24 -39.34
N HIS A 27 -31.36 -17.13 -38.45
CA HIS A 27 -30.71 -17.53 -37.21
C HIS A 27 -30.52 -16.47 -36.12
N THR A 28 -31.40 -16.60 -35.12
CA THR A 28 -31.06 -16.46 -33.70
C THR A 28 -29.64 -16.93 -33.43
N LEU A 29 -28.73 -15.99 -33.19
CA LEU A 29 -27.42 -16.24 -32.63
C LEU A 29 -27.64 -16.77 -31.20
N GLN A 30 -27.63 -18.09 -31.05
CA GLN A 30 -27.39 -18.71 -29.76
C GLN A 30 -26.00 -18.27 -29.30
N LEU A 31 -25.93 -17.36 -28.33
CA LEU A 31 -24.73 -17.17 -27.53
C LEU A 31 -24.42 -18.50 -26.84
N LYS A 32 -23.45 -19.23 -27.38
CA LYS A 32 -22.78 -20.31 -26.65
C LYS A 32 -22.11 -19.67 -25.44
N ARG A 33 -22.70 -19.85 -24.26
CA ARG A 33 -22.05 -19.69 -22.97
C ARG A 33 -20.85 -20.65 -22.95
N SER A 34 -19.70 -20.17 -23.41
CA SER A 34 -18.41 -20.80 -23.18
C SER A 34 -17.90 -20.27 -21.85
N THR A 35 -18.17 -21.04 -20.80
CA THR A 35 -17.53 -20.96 -19.50
C THR A 35 -16.01 -20.95 -19.66
N ARG A 36 -15.42 -19.79 -19.37
CA ARG A 36 -14.14 -19.62 -18.67
C ARG A 36 -14.12 -18.17 -18.19
N MET A 37 -14.79 -17.93 -17.07
CA MET A 37 -14.41 -16.81 -16.21
C MET A 37 -12.98 -17.12 -15.80
N SER A 38 -12.01 -16.37 -16.33
CA SER A 38 -10.69 -16.33 -15.74
C SER A 38 -10.87 -15.90 -14.29
N GLU A 39 -10.58 -16.81 -13.35
CA GLU A 39 -10.40 -16.47 -11.95
C GLU A 39 -9.49 -15.24 -11.85
N PRO A 40 -9.71 -14.29 -10.91
CA PRO A 40 -8.85 -13.14 -10.77
C PRO A 40 -7.41 -13.62 -10.57
N SER A 41 -6.59 -13.38 -11.58
CA SER A 41 -5.18 -13.68 -11.64
C SER A 41 -4.46 -12.88 -10.55
N HIS A 42 -3.98 -13.59 -9.52
CA HIS A 42 -3.18 -13.13 -8.38
C HIS A 42 -3.88 -12.19 -7.38
N THR A 43 -4.52 -12.75 -6.36
CA THR A 43 -4.72 -12.05 -5.08
C THR A 43 -3.35 -11.80 -4.45
N MET A 44 -2.87 -10.55 -4.47
CA MET A 44 -1.63 -10.18 -3.77
C MET A 44 -1.70 -10.55 -2.29
N SER A 45 -0.58 -11.04 -1.78
CA SER A 45 -0.39 -11.46 -0.40
C SER A 45 0.64 -10.57 0.29
N VAL A 46 0.67 -10.62 1.62
CA VAL A 46 1.58 -9.81 2.45
C VAL A 46 3.04 -9.99 2.04
N ARG A 47 3.46 -11.21 1.70
CA ARG A 47 4.86 -11.50 1.32
C ARG A 47 5.32 -10.73 0.08
N ASP A 48 4.39 -10.32 -0.78
CA ASP A 48 4.71 -9.69 -2.05
C ASP A 48 5.22 -8.26 -1.84
N ILE A 49 4.87 -7.63 -0.71
CA ILE A 49 5.16 -6.22 -0.45
C ILE A 49 5.70 -5.91 0.95
N MET A 50 5.78 -6.89 1.86
CA MET A 50 6.31 -6.68 3.21
C MET A 50 7.80 -6.32 3.21
N ALA A 51 8.21 -5.50 4.18
CA ALA A 51 9.62 -5.29 4.50
C ALA A 51 10.18 -6.52 5.24
N VAL A 52 11.24 -7.14 4.70
CA VAL A 52 11.86 -8.35 5.28
C VAL A 52 12.89 -8.01 6.37
N ASN A 53 13.60 -6.89 6.21
CA ASN A 53 14.62 -6.44 7.16
C ASN A 53 14.00 -5.62 8.28
N VAL A 54 13.35 -6.30 9.22
CA VAL A 54 12.71 -5.64 10.37
C VAL A 54 13.75 -5.29 11.42
N VAL A 55 13.78 -4.01 11.79
CA VAL A 55 14.65 -3.53 12.86
C VAL A 55 14.09 -3.94 14.21
N THR A 56 14.94 -4.56 15.03
CA THR A 56 14.57 -5.12 16.34
C THR A 56 15.42 -4.59 17.48
N ILE A 57 14.84 -4.53 18.67
CA ILE A 57 15.57 -4.24 19.92
C ILE A 57 15.17 -5.23 21.03
N ALA A 58 16.02 -5.32 22.06
CA ALA A 58 15.74 -6.12 23.24
C ALA A 58 14.75 -5.42 24.19
N PRO A 59 14.03 -6.16 25.06
CA PRO A 59 13.01 -5.56 25.94
C PRO A 59 13.57 -4.64 27.02
N ASP A 60 14.85 -4.78 27.37
CA ASP A 60 15.61 -3.94 28.30
C ASP A 60 16.26 -2.72 27.63
N ALA A 61 16.23 -2.62 26.29
CA ALA A 61 16.72 -1.44 25.61
C ALA A 61 15.91 -0.20 26.03
N THR A 62 16.60 0.92 26.21
CA THR A 62 15.98 2.19 26.58
C THR A 62 15.14 2.74 25.43
N VAL A 63 14.14 3.55 25.77
CA VAL A 63 13.33 4.27 24.77
C VAL A 63 14.21 5.22 23.94
N LEU A 64 15.24 5.82 24.53
CA LEU A 64 16.20 6.64 23.79
C LEU A 64 16.95 5.84 22.72
N GLN A 65 17.36 4.60 23.02
CA GLN A 65 17.98 3.73 22.01
C GLN A 65 16.99 3.40 20.88
N ALA A 66 15.73 3.12 21.21
CA ALA A 66 14.69 2.90 20.21
C ALA A 66 14.50 4.12 19.30
N ALA A 67 14.40 5.32 19.88
CA ALA A 67 14.23 6.57 19.15
C ALA A 67 15.42 6.89 18.22
N LYS A 68 16.66 6.71 18.72
CA LYS A 68 17.87 6.87 17.89
C LYS A 68 17.91 5.89 16.73
N LEU A 69 17.51 4.65 16.97
CA LEU A 69 17.47 3.65 15.92
C LEU A 69 16.41 3.97 14.86
N MET A 70 15.25 4.50 15.29
CA MET A 70 14.22 5.03 14.39
C MET A 70 14.74 6.16 13.50
N GLU A 71 15.44 7.14 14.09
CA GLU A 71 16.08 8.24 13.34
C GLU A 71 17.15 7.72 12.36
N GLN A 72 18.10 6.91 12.85
CA GLN A 72 19.23 6.44 12.06
C GLN A 72 18.83 5.59 10.86
N MET A 73 17.73 4.84 10.98
CA MET A 73 17.25 3.92 9.96
C MET A 73 16.10 4.51 9.14
N ASP A 74 15.65 5.73 9.44
CA ASP A 74 14.46 6.37 8.85
C ASP A 74 13.20 5.48 8.92
N ILE A 75 12.88 4.99 10.13
CA ILE A 75 11.74 4.10 10.37
C ILE A 75 10.87 4.58 11.53
N GLY A 76 9.55 4.39 11.41
CA GLY A 76 8.59 4.80 12.44
C GLY A 76 8.23 3.74 13.50
N SER A 77 8.94 2.60 13.51
CA SER A 77 8.69 1.52 14.47
C SER A 77 9.83 0.50 14.59
N VAL A 78 9.93 -0.14 15.75
CA VAL A 78 10.86 -1.25 16.02
C VAL A 78 10.12 -2.42 16.67
N VAL A 79 10.49 -3.64 16.32
CA VAL A 79 9.93 -4.86 16.92
C VAL A 79 10.75 -5.28 18.13
N ILE A 80 10.07 -5.60 19.24
CA ILE A 80 10.71 -6.05 20.46
C ILE A 80 10.85 -7.57 20.41
N VAL A 81 12.07 -8.07 20.56
CA VAL A 81 12.37 -9.49 20.50
C VAL A 81 12.99 -9.94 21.82
N ASP A 82 12.35 -10.92 22.47
CA ASP A 82 12.88 -11.58 23.66
C ASP A 82 13.21 -13.04 23.33
N ARG A 83 14.46 -13.47 23.54
CA ARG A 83 14.92 -14.85 23.25
C ARG A 83 14.46 -15.37 21.88
N GLN A 84 14.68 -14.59 20.82
CA GLN A 84 14.28 -14.90 19.42
C GLN A 84 12.77 -14.88 19.14
N ARG A 85 11.94 -14.51 20.12
CA ARG A 85 10.49 -14.39 19.93
C ARG A 85 10.06 -12.92 19.87
N PRO A 86 9.32 -12.51 18.83
CA PRO A 86 8.68 -11.19 18.82
C PRO A 86 7.63 -11.10 19.94
N VAL A 87 7.80 -10.14 20.85
CA VAL A 87 6.95 -9.99 22.05
C VAL A 87 6.14 -8.68 22.05
N GLY A 88 6.50 -7.73 21.19
CA GLY A 88 5.80 -6.47 21.06
C GLY A 88 6.36 -5.58 19.96
N ILE A 89 5.81 -4.39 19.84
CA ILE A 89 6.23 -3.35 18.90
C ILE A 89 6.18 -1.99 19.58
N ILE A 90 7.12 -1.12 19.25
CA ILE A 90 7.11 0.30 19.65
C ILE A 90 7.05 1.14 18.38
N THR A 91 6.23 2.17 18.41
CA THR A 91 6.08 3.17 17.36
C THR A 91 6.44 4.56 17.88
N GLU A 92 6.69 5.51 16.97
CA GLU A 92 6.86 6.93 17.33
C GLU A 92 5.71 7.44 18.19
N ALA A 93 4.48 7.04 17.86
CA ALA A 93 3.28 7.41 18.61
C ALA A 93 3.28 6.85 20.05
N ASP A 94 3.86 5.67 20.27
CA ASP A 94 4.02 5.12 21.62
C ASP A 94 5.03 5.94 22.43
N ILE A 95 6.14 6.35 21.81
CA ILE A 95 7.15 7.22 22.45
C ILE A 95 6.51 8.54 22.87
N VAL A 96 5.80 9.20 21.96
CA VAL A 96 5.12 10.47 22.25
C VAL A 96 4.08 10.31 23.36
N ARG A 97 3.18 9.31 23.25
CA ARG A 97 2.03 9.17 24.17
C ARG A 97 2.36 8.54 25.52
N ARG A 98 3.35 7.65 25.58
CA ARG A 98 3.65 6.85 26.78
C ARG A 98 4.91 7.33 27.51
N VAL A 99 5.76 8.14 26.88
CA VAL A 99 6.98 8.66 27.50
C VAL A 99 6.92 10.18 27.61
N ILE A 100 6.86 10.88 26.48
CA ILE A 100 6.93 12.34 26.46
C ILE A 100 5.72 12.97 27.15
N ALA A 101 4.50 12.57 26.77
CA ALA A 101 3.27 13.07 27.38
C ALA A 101 3.11 12.70 28.86
N ARG A 102 3.93 11.79 29.37
CA ARG A 102 3.93 11.34 30.78
C ARG A 102 5.15 11.86 31.56
N GLU A 103 5.97 12.71 30.95
CA GLU A 103 7.18 13.27 31.56
C GLU A 103 8.16 12.18 32.05
N ALA A 104 8.14 11.00 31.43
CA ALA A 104 9.07 9.92 31.76
C ALA A 104 10.43 10.15 31.07
N ASP A 105 11.53 9.79 31.74
CA ASP A 105 12.87 9.93 31.16
C ASP A 105 13.15 8.80 30.14
N PRO A 106 13.33 9.10 28.84
CA PRO A 106 13.60 8.10 27.83
C PRO A 106 14.94 7.38 28.00
N LYS A 107 15.86 7.90 28.84
CA LYS A 107 17.15 7.25 29.16
C LYS A 107 17.01 6.12 30.16
N THR A 108 15.94 6.10 30.96
CA THR A 108 15.74 5.10 32.02
C THR A 108 14.53 4.22 31.76
N CYS A 109 13.52 4.73 31.05
CA CYS A 109 12.39 3.94 30.58
C CYS A 109 12.84 2.88 29.56
N VAL A 110 12.39 1.64 29.75
CA VAL A 110 12.76 0.51 28.89
C VAL A 110 11.63 0.12 27.94
N ALA A 111 11.99 -0.51 26.83
CA ALA A 111 11.09 -0.86 25.74
C ALA A 111 9.90 -1.72 26.20
N ARG A 112 10.13 -2.69 27.10
CA ARG A 112 9.05 -3.57 27.61
C ARG A 112 7.91 -2.82 28.30
N ASP A 113 8.18 -1.63 28.85
CA ASP A 113 7.20 -0.87 29.64
C ASP A 113 6.26 -0.06 28.75
N ILE A 114 6.69 0.25 27.52
CA ILE A 114 5.94 1.08 26.58
C ILE A 114 5.52 0.36 25.30
N MET A 115 5.97 -0.88 25.08
CA MET A 115 5.60 -1.64 23.89
C MET A 115 4.12 -2.02 23.90
N SER A 116 3.53 -2.12 22.71
CA SER A 116 2.23 -2.75 22.55
C SER A 116 2.41 -4.27 22.50
N SER A 117 1.68 -4.99 23.35
CA SER A 117 1.74 -6.45 23.52
C SER A 117 0.34 -6.98 23.92
N PRO A 118 -0.07 -8.20 23.51
CA PRO A 118 0.64 -9.13 22.63
C PRO A 118 0.75 -8.61 21.19
N ILE A 119 1.71 -9.15 20.45
CA ILE A 119 1.99 -8.69 19.08
C ILE A 119 0.85 -9.09 18.13
N ILE A 120 0.23 -8.09 17.51
CA ILE A 120 -0.75 -8.30 16.45
C ILE A 120 0.03 -8.60 15.17
N HIS A 121 -0.28 -9.75 14.55
CA HIS A 121 0.47 -10.25 13.42
C HIS A 121 -0.40 -10.92 12.36
N VAL A 122 0.17 -11.07 11.17
CA VAL A 122 -0.34 -11.86 10.04
C VAL A 122 0.74 -12.82 9.54
N THR A 123 0.41 -13.68 8.59
CA THR A 123 1.36 -14.59 7.94
C THR A 123 1.76 -14.09 6.55
N PRO A 124 2.88 -14.56 5.96
CA PRO A 124 3.30 -14.14 4.63
C PRO A 124 2.24 -14.38 3.54
N ASP A 125 1.47 -15.46 3.66
CA ASP A 125 0.45 -15.84 2.68
C ASP A 125 -0.92 -15.20 2.96
N THR A 126 -1.01 -14.33 3.97
CA THR A 126 -2.24 -13.57 4.26
C THR A 126 -2.56 -12.62 3.09
N PRO A 127 -3.80 -12.59 2.56
CA PRO A 127 -4.19 -11.63 1.53
C PRO A 127 -4.06 -10.18 2.03
N LEU A 128 -3.67 -9.25 1.15
CA LEU A 128 -3.50 -7.84 1.53
C LEU A 128 -4.78 -7.23 2.11
N THR A 129 -5.94 -7.54 1.55
CA THR A 129 -7.24 -7.07 2.04
C THR A 129 -7.53 -7.53 3.46
N GLU A 130 -7.09 -8.73 3.85
CA GLU A 130 -7.24 -9.21 5.23
C GLU A 130 -6.25 -8.52 6.18
N ALA A 131 -5.00 -8.28 5.73
CA ALA A 131 -4.05 -7.48 6.50
C ALA A 131 -4.58 -6.06 6.77
N MET A 132 -5.22 -5.42 5.79
CA MET A 132 -5.89 -4.13 5.96
C MET A 132 -7.05 -4.19 6.96
N ARG A 133 -7.84 -5.26 6.95
CA ARG A 133 -8.92 -5.45 7.93
C ARG A 133 -8.37 -5.62 9.34
N VAL A 134 -7.26 -6.35 9.51
CA VAL A 134 -6.55 -6.46 10.79
C VAL A 134 -6.08 -5.08 11.24
N MET A 135 -5.42 -4.31 10.36
CA MET A 135 -5.02 -2.92 10.64
C MET A 135 -6.18 -2.06 11.11
N ALA A 136 -7.28 -2.06 10.36
CA ALA A 136 -8.45 -1.24 10.65
C ALA A 136 -9.12 -1.62 11.97
N ARG A 137 -9.42 -2.92 12.18
CA ARG A 137 -10.05 -3.43 13.41
C ARG A 137 -9.19 -3.12 14.63
N SER A 138 -7.89 -3.33 14.53
CA SER A 138 -6.95 -3.09 15.62
C SER A 138 -6.54 -1.63 15.79
N GLY A 139 -6.87 -0.75 14.84
CA GLY A 139 -6.47 0.67 14.89
C GLY A 139 -4.98 0.88 14.76
N ILE A 140 -4.30 0.02 14.02
CA ILE A 140 -2.87 0.06 13.79
C ILE A 140 -2.60 0.27 12.30
N ARG A 141 -1.54 1.02 11.99
CA ARG A 141 -1.12 1.30 10.61
C ARG A 141 -0.03 0.37 10.11
N ARG A 142 0.39 -0.57 10.95
CA ARG A 142 1.48 -1.51 10.68
C ARG A 142 1.26 -2.79 11.43
N VAL A 143 1.59 -3.91 10.80
CA VAL A 143 1.36 -5.26 11.30
C VAL A 143 2.62 -6.07 11.12
N VAL A 144 3.00 -6.82 12.15
CA VAL A 144 4.17 -7.71 12.10
C VAL A 144 3.80 -8.97 11.33
N VAL A 145 4.72 -9.49 10.54
CA VAL A 145 4.54 -10.71 9.77
C VAL A 145 5.34 -11.82 10.43
N LEU A 146 4.67 -12.89 10.83
CA LEU A 146 5.31 -14.06 11.44
C LEU A 146 5.19 -15.27 10.53
N LYS A 147 6.26 -16.05 10.43
CA LYS A 147 6.28 -17.37 9.79
C LYS A 147 6.77 -18.39 10.81
N ASN A 148 5.92 -19.35 11.18
CA ASN A 148 6.23 -20.35 12.21
C ASN A 148 6.77 -19.69 13.50
N ASP A 149 6.04 -18.70 14.02
CA ASP A 149 6.39 -17.89 15.20
C ASP A 149 7.70 -17.07 15.12
N SER A 150 8.37 -17.11 13.97
CA SER A 150 9.59 -16.34 13.71
C SER A 150 9.26 -15.06 12.97
N LEU A 151 9.98 -13.97 13.28
CA LEU A 151 9.84 -12.70 12.59
C LEU A 151 10.21 -12.85 11.11
N ALA A 152 9.23 -12.62 10.23
CA ALA A 152 9.38 -12.75 8.79
C ALA A 152 9.33 -11.40 8.06
N GLY A 153 8.68 -10.41 8.66
CA GLY A 153 8.58 -9.08 8.06
C GLY A 153 7.72 -8.10 8.85
N LEU A 154 7.55 -6.91 8.28
CA LEU A 154 6.64 -5.87 8.73
C LEU A 154 5.93 -5.32 7.49
N ILE A 155 4.64 -5.09 7.58
CA ILE A 155 3.86 -4.44 6.52
C ILE A 155 3.12 -3.23 7.10
N THR A 156 3.13 -2.12 6.39
CA THR A 156 2.41 -0.90 6.76
C THR A 156 1.28 -0.61 5.80
N SER A 157 0.28 0.15 6.24
CA SER A 157 -0.77 0.65 5.35
C SER A 157 -0.20 1.52 4.23
N ARG A 158 0.92 2.21 4.48
CA ARG A 158 1.69 2.93 3.47
C ARG A 158 2.23 2.00 2.38
N ASP A 159 2.80 0.86 2.76
CA ASP A 159 3.30 -0.13 1.80
C ASP A 159 2.15 -0.64 0.91
N ILE A 160 1.01 -0.96 1.53
CA ILE A 160 -0.18 -1.45 0.81
C ILE A 160 -0.65 -0.43 -0.23
N LEU A 161 -0.73 0.86 0.12
CA LEU A 161 -1.20 1.90 -0.79
C LEU A 161 -0.20 2.24 -1.91
N ARG A 162 1.10 2.16 -1.63
CA ARG A 162 2.13 2.30 -2.68
C ARG A 162 2.01 1.22 -3.75
N TRP A 163 1.61 0.00 -3.38
CA TRP A 163 1.55 -1.13 -4.30
C TRP A 163 0.18 -1.32 -4.96
N SER A 164 -0.91 -0.94 -4.30
CA SER A 164 -2.26 -1.00 -4.87
C SER A 164 -3.07 0.22 -4.43
N PRO A 165 -2.97 1.34 -5.17
CA PRO A 165 -3.76 2.54 -4.93
C PRO A 165 -5.27 2.28 -4.97
N GLU A 166 -5.73 1.24 -5.65
CA GLU A 166 -7.15 0.84 -5.70
C GLU A 166 -7.70 0.41 -4.34
N LEU A 167 -6.83 0.10 -3.37
CA LEU A 167 -7.24 -0.25 -2.01
C LEU A 167 -7.57 0.96 -1.13
N ILE A 168 -7.42 2.20 -1.62
CA ILE A 168 -7.82 3.41 -0.88
C ILE A 168 -9.28 3.31 -0.41
N ASP A 169 -10.19 2.89 -1.28
CA ASP A 169 -11.62 2.78 -0.95
C ASP A 169 -11.87 1.78 0.19
N VAL A 170 -11.14 0.67 0.20
CA VAL A 170 -11.23 -0.35 1.26
C VAL A 170 -10.76 0.22 2.60
N LEU A 171 -9.70 1.04 2.58
CA LEU A 171 -9.18 1.68 3.78
C LEU A 171 -10.16 2.73 4.32
N VAL A 172 -10.67 3.61 3.46
CA VAL A 172 -11.64 4.67 3.82
C VAL A 172 -12.90 4.07 4.44
N GLU A 173 -13.45 3.03 3.83
CA GLU A 173 -14.64 2.35 4.36
C GLU A 173 -14.36 1.72 5.74
N SER A 174 -13.16 1.18 5.93
CA SER A 174 -12.77 0.60 7.21
C SER A 174 -12.57 1.64 8.32
N LEU A 175 -12.23 2.88 7.99
CA LEU A 175 -12.13 4.00 8.93
C LEU A 175 -13.51 4.56 9.31
N ARG A 176 -14.47 4.59 8.37
CA ARG A 176 -15.86 5.01 8.63
C ARG A 176 -16.56 4.18 9.70
N MET A 177 -16.23 2.89 9.81
CA MET A 177 -16.77 2.03 10.87
C MET A 177 -16.34 2.41 12.30
N LYS A 178 -15.34 3.29 12.48
CA LYS A 178 -14.92 3.81 13.79
C LYS A 178 -15.59 5.14 14.19
N GLY A 179 -16.54 5.62 13.38
CA GLY A 179 -17.28 6.86 13.62
C GLY A 179 -18.33 6.77 14.72
N GLU A 180 -17.90 6.63 15.98
CA GLU A 180 -18.61 7.15 17.15
C GLU A 180 -17.60 7.86 18.08
N ALA A 181 -17.06 9.00 17.62
CA ALA A 181 -16.67 10.16 18.45
C ALA A 181 -15.95 11.24 17.62
N SER A 182 -16.65 11.87 16.66
CA SER A 182 -16.44 13.28 16.26
C SER A 182 -17.52 13.69 15.27
N SER A 183 -18.69 14.05 15.81
CA SER A 183 -19.76 14.70 15.04
C SER A 183 -19.38 16.15 14.78
N GLY A 184 -18.84 16.43 13.60
CA GLY A 184 -18.72 17.76 13.02
C GLY A 184 -19.12 17.69 11.54
N PRO A 185 -19.68 18.77 10.95
CA PRO A 185 -19.79 18.84 9.50
C PRO A 185 -18.38 18.78 8.92
N ILE A 186 -18.18 17.85 8.00
CA ILE A 186 -16.92 17.61 7.29
C ILE A 186 -16.54 18.92 6.59
N THR A 187 -15.63 19.69 7.17
CA THR A 187 -14.99 20.82 6.52
C THR A 187 -13.82 20.31 5.69
N GLU A 188 -13.49 21.00 4.61
CA GLU A 188 -12.45 20.68 3.61
C GLU A 188 -11.00 20.62 4.16
N GLU A 189 -10.84 20.47 5.49
CA GLU A 189 -9.57 20.46 6.23
C GLU A 189 -9.31 19.12 6.96
N GLU A 190 -10.06 18.04 6.68
CA GLU A 190 -9.75 16.68 7.19
C GLU A 190 -8.60 16.01 6.42
N ASP A 191 -7.44 16.67 6.50
CA ASP A 191 -6.12 16.29 5.99
C ASP A 191 -5.52 15.01 6.62
N GLU A 192 -6.29 14.17 7.30
CA GLU A 192 -5.80 12.85 7.72
C GLU A 192 -5.60 11.89 6.54
N LEU A 193 -6.19 12.19 5.38
CA LEU A 193 -5.88 11.51 4.11
C LEU A 193 -4.56 11.97 3.48
N ILE A 194 -4.03 13.15 3.83
CA ILE A 194 -2.73 13.65 3.31
C ILE A 194 -1.56 12.79 3.83
N ALA A 195 -1.71 12.12 4.98
CA ALA A 195 -0.67 11.24 5.52
C ALA A 195 -0.43 9.96 4.70
N TYR A 196 -1.33 9.62 3.78
CA TYR A 196 -1.24 8.40 2.98
C TYR A 196 -0.50 8.59 1.66
N GLY A 197 -0.42 9.82 1.13
CA GLY A 197 0.16 10.08 -0.19
C GLY A 197 -0.90 10.23 -1.29
N GLY A 198 -0.45 10.59 -2.48
CA GLY A 198 -1.28 10.81 -3.65
C GLY A 198 -0.55 10.43 -4.94
N VAL A 199 -1.16 10.71 -6.08
CA VAL A 199 -0.54 10.49 -7.39
C VAL A 199 0.28 11.71 -7.79
N CYS A 200 1.51 11.50 -8.23
CA CYS A 200 2.39 12.55 -8.72
C CYS A 200 1.91 13.07 -10.08
N ASP A 201 1.75 14.39 -10.22
CA ASP A 201 1.35 15.05 -11.48
C ASP A 201 2.44 15.00 -12.56
N GLY A 202 3.68 14.68 -12.18
CA GLY A 202 4.82 14.58 -13.09
C GLY A 202 4.99 13.20 -13.73
N CYS A 203 4.92 12.13 -12.93
CA CYS A 203 5.15 10.76 -13.40
C CYS A 203 3.91 9.87 -13.37
N GLY A 204 2.81 10.31 -12.76
CA GLY A 204 1.59 9.50 -12.60
C GLY A 204 1.73 8.37 -11.57
N GLU A 205 2.85 8.29 -10.84
CA GLU A 205 3.09 7.25 -9.84
C GLU A 205 2.64 7.70 -8.45
N TYR A 206 2.21 6.75 -7.62
CA TYR A 206 1.84 7.06 -6.25
C TYR A 206 3.06 7.42 -5.40
N SER A 207 3.00 8.55 -4.70
CA SER A 207 4.03 9.00 -3.77
C SER A 207 3.42 9.42 -2.44
N THR A 208 4.10 9.03 -1.36
CA THR A 208 3.78 9.46 0.00
C THR A 208 4.51 10.74 0.40
N ASP A 209 5.36 11.24 -0.49
CA ASP A 209 6.13 12.46 -0.35
C ASP A 209 5.90 13.30 -1.60
N LEU A 210 4.77 14.00 -1.61
CA LEU A 210 4.37 14.93 -2.66
C LEU A 210 4.49 16.34 -2.10
N VAL A 211 5.07 17.24 -2.89
CA VAL A 211 5.09 18.67 -2.59
C VAL A 211 4.43 19.42 -3.72
N LEU A 212 3.67 20.45 -3.35
CA LEU A 212 3.01 21.35 -4.29
C LEU A 212 4.03 22.35 -4.86
N GLU A 213 4.40 22.20 -6.13
CA GLU A 213 5.26 23.11 -6.88
C GLU A 213 4.53 23.56 -8.15
N ASP A 214 4.44 24.88 -8.36
CA ASP A 214 3.73 25.49 -9.52
C ASP A 214 2.31 24.95 -9.74
N GLY A 215 1.59 24.66 -8.65
CA GLY A 215 0.24 24.13 -8.68
C GLY A 215 0.13 22.64 -9.06
N LYS A 216 1.25 21.90 -9.03
CA LYS A 216 1.32 20.45 -9.25
C LYS A 216 1.90 19.73 -8.03
N TYR A 217 1.34 18.60 -7.67
CA TYR A 217 1.90 17.73 -6.64
C TYR A 217 2.98 16.83 -7.25
N LEU A 218 4.24 17.08 -6.93
CA LEU A 218 5.39 16.38 -7.49
C LEU A 218 6.11 15.54 -6.43
N CYS A 219 6.49 14.30 -6.80
CA CYS A 219 7.30 13.43 -5.95
C CYS A 219 8.77 13.85 -5.95
N GLU A 220 9.57 13.32 -5.02
CA GLU A 220 11.03 13.58 -4.94
C GLU A 220 11.75 13.46 -6.29
N ALA A 221 11.43 12.43 -7.09
CA ALA A 221 12.06 12.23 -8.39
C ALA A 221 11.61 13.24 -9.47
N CYS A 222 10.46 13.86 -9.31
CA CYS A 222 9.88 14.81 -10.26
C CYS A 222 10.16 16.28 -9.88
N ARG A 223 10.53 16.55 -8.62
CA ARG A 223 11.03 17.84 -8.15
C ARG A 223 12.43 18.05 -8.71
N ARG A 224 12.64 19.11 -9.48
CA ARG A 224 13.94 19.47 -10.11
C ARG A 224 14.30 20.90 -9.83
#